data_AF-A0A1I2ZD78-F1
#
_entry.id   AF-A0A1I2ZD78-F1
#
_cell.length_a   1.000
_cell.length_b   1.000
_cell.length_c   1.000
_cell.angle_alpha   90.00
_cell.angle_beta   90.00
_cell.angle_gamma   90.00
#
_symmetry.space_group_name_H-M   'P 1'
#
loop_
_entity.id
_entity.type
_entity.pdbx_description
1 polymer ?
#
loop_
_entity_poly.entity_id
_entity_poly.type
_entity_poly.pdbx_seq_one_letter_code
_entity_poly.pdbx_strand_id
1 'polypeptide(L)'
;LVSKWMVIKVILAFIIIQQLEASVISPKILGGRVGLHPLFVILVLLAGGQLYGLTGLILAVPVAAILRVLLSFAYCKLVPEFK
;
A
#
# COMPACT_ATOMS: atom_id res chain seq x y z
N LEU A 1 23.74 32.81 -1.18
CA LEU A 1 24.22 31.73 -2.07
C LEU A 1 24.46 30.49 -1.22
N VAL A 2 23.57 29.51 -1.26
CA VAL A 2 23.75 28.25 -0.52
C VAL A 2 25.04 27.60 -1.02
N SER A 3 25.99 27.34 -0.11
CA SER A 3 27.29 26.76 -0.46
C SER A 3 27.10 25.38 -1.08
N LYS A 4 27.77 25.09 -2.22
CA LYS A 4 27.67 23.81 -2.96
C LYS A 4 27.90 22.59 -2.06
N TRP A 5 28.72 22.74 -1.02
CA TRP A 5 29.01 21.71 -0.03
C TRP A 5 27.83 21.34 0.88
N MET A 6 26.91 22.27 1.11
CA MET A 6 25.70 22.03 1.91
C MET A 6 24.72 21.12 1.14
N VAL A 7 24.61 21.32 -0.17
CA VAL A 7 23.73 20.52 -1.05
C VAL A 7 24.14 19.05 -1.04
N ILE A 8 25.44 18.77 -1.15
CA ILE A 8 25.96 17.39 -1.15
C ILE A 8 25.66 16.70 0.18
N LYS A 9 25.85 17.39 1.32
CA LYS A 9 25.56 16.84 2.65
C LYS A 9 24.08 16.54 2.85
N VAL A 10 23.20 17.43 2.39
CA VAL A 10 21.74 17.24 2.48
C VAL A 10 21.29 16.05 1.63
N ILE A 11 21.78 15.92 0.39
CA ILE A 11 21.45 14.79 -0.49
C ILE A 11 21.87 13.47 0.16
N LEU A 12 23.09 13.40 0.69
CA LEU A 12 23.60 12.18 1.32
C LEU A 12 22.78 11.81 2.57
N ALA A 13 22.48 12.79 3.43
CA ALA A 13 21.64 12.59 4.61
C ALA A 13 20.22 12.15 4.21
N PHE A 14 19.65 12.76 3.18
CA PHE A 14 18.31 12.43 2.67
C PHE A 14 18.25 10.99 2.18
N ILE A 15 19.24 10.52 1.41
CA ILE A 15 19.30 9.13 0.97
C ILE A 15 19.32 8.17 2.18
N ILE A 16 20.17 8.43 3.18
CA ILE A 16 20.28 7.57 4.37
C ILE A 16 18.95 7.52 5.14
N ILE A 17 18.32 8.68 5.35
CA ILE A 17 17.04 8.79 6.06
C ILE A 17 15.94 8.08 5.28
N GLN A 18 15.84 8.29 3.97
CA GLN A 18 14.85 7.65 3.11
C GLN A 18 14.98 6.12 3.12
N GLN A 19 16.21 5.60 3.09
CA GLN A 19 16.45 4.16 3.15
C GLN A 19 16.00 3.56 4.49
N LEU A 20 16.28 4.23 5.61
CA LEU A 20 15.82 3.83 6.94
C LEU A 20 14.30 3.91 7.05
N GLU A 21 13.69 4.96 6.50
CA GLU A 21 12.25 5.16 6.55
C GLU A 21 11.52 4.09 5.75
N ALA A 22 11.94 3.83 4.50
CA ALA A 22 11.32 2.84 3.65
C ALA A 22 11.50 1.40 4.18
N SER A 23 12.67 1.10 4.75
CA SER A 23 13.04 -0.28 5.12
C SER A 23 12.63 -0.69 6.53
N VAL A 24 12.56 0.25 7.48
CA VAL A 24 12.36 -0.07 8.91
C VAL A 24 11.15 0.66 9.48
N ILE A 25 11.06 1.97 9.29
CA ILE A 25 10.02 2.79 9.91
C ILE A 25 8.67 2.48 9.27
N SER A 26 8.61 2.49 7.93
CA SER A 26 7.41 2.18 7.15
C SER A 26 6.81 0.82 7.50
N PRO A 27 7.53 -0.32 7.46
CA PRO A 27 6.94 -1.61 7.81
C PRO A 27 6.57 -1.73 9.30
N LYS A 28 7.28 -1.03 10.20
CA LYS A 28 7.00 -1.06 11.64
C LYS A 28 5.76 -0.24 12.01
N ILE A 29 5.51 0.87 11.31
CA ILE A 29 4.31 1.72 11.51
C ILE A 29 3.11 1.16 10.74
N LEU A 30 3.31 0.75 9.48
CA LEU A 30 2.27 0.23 8.58
C LEU A 30 2.00 -1.26 8.81
N GLY A 31 2.08 -1.71 10.06
CA GLY A 31 2.19 -3.11 10.45
C GLY A 31 1.34 -4.09 9.64
N GLY A 32 1.95 -5.20 9.23
CA GLY A 32 1.28 -6.38 8.66
C GLY A 32 0.59 -6.12 7.32
N ARG A 33 1.32 -6.35 6.23
CA ARG A 33 0.88 -6.19 4.83
C ARG A 33 -0.59 -6.57 4.62
N VAL A 34 -1.25 -5.82 3.73
CA VAL A 34 -2.62 -5.99 3.23
C VAL A 34 -2.92 -7.37 2.63
N GLY A 35 -2.03 -8.37 2.73
CA GLY A 35 -2.30 -9.80 2.52
C GLY A 35 -3.00 -10.17 1.21
N LEU A 36 -2.99 -9.27 0.22
CA LEU A 36 -3.67 -9.46 -1.04
C LEU A 36 -2.78 -10.36 -1.88
N HIS A 37 -3.25 -11.59 -2.08
CA HIS A 37 -2.58 -12.53 -2.94
C HIS A 37 -2.46 -11.93 -4.35
N PRO A 38 -1.28 -11.99 -5.01
CA PRO A 38 -1.09 -11.40 -6.34
C PRO A 38 -2.15 -11.81 -7.37
N LEU A 39 -2.62 -13.05 -7.32
CA LEU A 39 -3.73 -13.53 -8.18
C LEU A 39 -5.01 -12.69 -8.01
N PHE A 40 -5.36 -12.30 -6.79
CA PHE A 40 -6.57 -11.51 -6.53
C PHE A 40 -6.48 -10.13 -7.19
N VAL A 41 -5.30 -9.51 -7.17
CA VAL A 41 -5.07 -8.21 -7.82
C VAL A 41 -5.28 -8.33 -9.33
N ILE A 42 -4.75 -9.40 -9.95
CA ILE A 42 -4.93 -9.67 -11.38
C ILE A 42 -6.42 -9.87 -11.71
N LEU A 43 -7.14 -10.68 -10.92
CA LEU A 43 -8.58 -10.91 -11.13
C LEU A 43 -9.39 -9.64 -11.06
N VAL A 44 -9.13 -8.78 -10.07
CA VAL A 44 -9.84 -7.51 -9.92
C VAL A 44 -9.48 -6.54 -11.06
N LEU A 45 -8.21 -6.49 -11.49
CA LEU A 45 -7.81 -5.67 -12.65
C LEU A 45 -8.52 -6.12 -13.93
N LEU A 46 -8.61 -7.42 -14.18
CA LEU A 46 -9.35 -7.96 -15.33
C LEU A 46 -10.85 -7.66 -15.22
N ALA A 47 -11.45 -7.85 -14.04
CA ALA A 47 -12.86 -7.54 -13.81
C ALA A 47 -13.16 -6.04 -13.98
N GLY A 48 -12.35 -5.17 -13.38
CA GLY A 48 -12.48 -3.71 -13.51
C GLY A 48 -12.26 -3.24 -14.94
N GLY A 49 -11.24 -3.79 -15.61
CA GLY A 49 -10.96 -3.54 -17.03
C GLY A 49 -12.12 -3.93 -17.93
N GLN A 50 -12.82 -5.03 -17.65
CA GLN A 50 -13.97 -5.46 -18.45
C GLN A 50 -15.23 -4.62 -18.17
N LEU A 51 -15.44 -4.19 -16.92
CA LEU A 51 -16.64 -3.43 -16.53
C LEU A 51 -16.59 -1.95 -16.98
N TYR A 52 -15.43 -1.30 -16.82
CA TYR A 52 -15.29 0.14 -17.06
C TYR A 52 -14.06 0.50 -17.92
N GLY A 53 -13.36 -0.47 -18.52
CA GLY A 53 -12.19 -0.20 -19.36
C GLY A 53 -11.02 0.39 -18.55
N LEU A 54 -10.41 1.44 -19.10
CA LEU A 54 -9.25 2.09 -18.48
C LEU A 54 -9.56 2.67 -17.09
N THR A 55 -10.73 3.29 -16.91
CA THR A 55 -11.11 3.86 -15.61
C THR A 55 -11.29 2.75 -14.57
N GLY A 56 -11.83 1.61 -14.97
CA GLY A 56 -11.94 0.42 -14.14
C GLY A 56 -10.60 -0.17 -13.74
N LEU A 57 -9.58 -0.15 -14.61
CA LEU A 57 -8.22 -0.58 -14.26
C LEU A 57 -7.56 0.31 -13.20
N ILE A 58 -7.72 1.63 -13.31
CA ILE A 58 -7.16 2.60 -12.35
C ILE A 58 -7.83 2.44 -10.98
N LEU A 59 -9.15 2.23 -10.97
CA LEU A 59 -9.93 2.14 -9.73
C LEU A 59 -10.01 0.72 -9.14
N ALA A 60 -9.68 -0.32 -9.90
CA ALA A 60 -9.77 -1.71 -9.46
C ALA A 60 -9.01 -1.98 -8.16
N VAL A 61 -7.73 -1.57 -8.11
CA VAL A 61 -6.86 -1.83 -6.95
C VAL A 61 -7.36 -1.14 -5.67
N PRO A 62 -7.66 0.18 -5.66
CA PRO A 62 -8.15 0.84 -4.44
C PRO A 62 -9.52 0.29 -4.00
N VAL A 63 -10.44 0.00 -4.94
CA VAL A 63 -11.75 -0.58 -4.61
C VAL A 63 -11.60 -1.97 -3.97
N ALA A 64 -10.74 -2.83 -4.53
CA ALA A 64 -10.46 -4.14 -3.96
C ALA A 64 -9.84 -4.07 -2.56
N ALA A 65 -8.93 -3.11 -2.34
CA ALA A 65 -8.32 -2.90 -1.04
C ALA A 65 -9.37 -2.47 0.01
N ILE A 66 -10.25 -1.54 -0.34
CA ILE A 66 -11.35 -1.11 0.54
C ILE A 66 -12.29 -2.27 0.85
N LEU A 67 -12.71 -3.02 -0.18
CA LEU A 67 -13.60 -4.16 -0.02
C LEU A 67 -13.00 -5.22 0.91
N ARG A 68 -11.71 -5.53 0.75
CA ARG A 68 -11.00 -6.44 1.66
C ARG A 68 -11.03 -5.94 3.10
N VAL A 69 -10.73 -4.66 3.33
CA VAL A 69 -10.74 -4.08 4.68
C VAL A 69 -12.13 -4.17 5.28
N LEU A 70 -13.18 -3.82 4.53
CA LEU A 70 -14.56 -3.94 5.00
C LEU A 70 -14.93 -5.37 5.35
N LEU A 71 -14.56 -6.34 4.51
CA LEU A 71 -14.76 -7.76 4.80
C LEU A 71 -14.00 -8.17 6.07
N SER A 72 -12.73 -7.82 6.20
CA SER A 72 -11.93 -8.13 7.40
C SER A 72 -12.53 -7.54 8.67
N PHE A 73 -13.02 -6.30 8.62
CA PHE A 73 -13.74 -5.68 9.73
C PHE A 73 -15.07 -6.38 10.03
N ALA A 74 -15.83 -6.73 9.00
CA ALA A 74 -17.10 -7.44 9.15
C ALA A 74 -16.91 -8.86 9.72
N TYR A 75 -15.93 -9.62 9.22
CA TYR A 75 -15.58 -10.95 9.74
C TYR A 75 -15.16 -10.88 11.21
N CYS A 76 -14.29 -9.93 11.57
CA CYS A 76 -13.88 -9.72 12.97
C CYS A 76 -15.08 -9.38 13.88
N LYS A 77 -16.07 -8.67 13.35
CA LYS A 77 -17.28 -8.31 14.11
C LYS A 77 -18.35 -9.41 14.15
N LEU A 78 -18.44 -10.25 13.12
CA LEU A 78 -19.47 -11.29 12.98
C LEU A 78 -19.05 -12.66 13.55
N VAL A 79 -17.74 -12.92 13.67
CA VAL A 79 -17.20 -14.15 14.28
C VAL A 79 -16.42 -13.81 15.57
N PRO A 80 -17.08 -13.30 16.63
CA PRO A 80 -16.43 -13.02 17.91
C PRO A 80 -16.18 -14.27 18.77
N GLU A 81 -16.61 -15.47 18.34
CA GLU A 81 -16.68 -16.65 19.23
C GLU A 81 -15.52 -17.66 19.16
N PHE A 82 -14.56 -17.54 18.25
CA PHE A 82 -13.43 -18.48 18.21
C PHE A 82 -12.08 -17.78 18.07
N LYS A 83 -11.74 -17.04 19.15
CA LYS A 83 -10.41 -16.62 19.62
C LYS A 83 -9.46 -15.93 18.63
#